data_AF-A0A6I9NXU2-F1
#
_entry.id   AF-A0A6I9NXU2-F1
#
_cell.length_a   1.000
_cell.length_b   1.000
_cell.length_c   1.000
_cell.angle_alpha   90.00
_cell.angle_beta   90.00
_cell.angle_gamma   90.00
#
_symmetry.space_group_name_H-M   'P 1'
#
loop_
_entity.id
_entity.type
_entity.pdbx_description
1 polymer ?
#
loop_
_entity_poly.entity_id
_entity_poly.type
_entity_poly.pdbx_seq_one_letter_code
_entity_poly.pdbx_strand_id
1 'polypeptide(L)'
;MHEVVRKHCMDYLMKNADYFSNYVTEDFTTYINRKRKNNCHGNHIEMQAMAEMYNRPVEVYQDGTEPINTFHGIHQNNDEPIRVSYHRNIHYNSVVNPNKATIGVGLGLPAFKPGVPTPDIFKNHKT
;
A
#
# COMPACT_ATOMS: atom_id res chain seq x y z
N MET A 1 -11.62 -1.51 7.44
CA MET A 1 -10.17 -1.65 7.15
C MET A 1 -9.63 -0.48 6.33
N HIS A 2 -10.29 -0.03 5.24
CA HIS A 2 -9.78 1.09 4.41
C HIS A 2 -9.69 2.44 5.15
N GLU A 3 -10.52 2.66 6.18
CA GLU A 3 -10.49 3.91 6.97
C GLU A 3 -9.20 4.08 7.76
N VAL A 4 -8.70 2.99 8.36
CA VAL A 4 -7.43 2.99 9.09
C VAL A 4 -6.28 3.28 8.15
N VAL A 5 -6.28 2.64 6.98
CA VAL A 5 -5.28 2.88 5.92
C VAL A 5 -5.31 4.34 5.47
N ARG A 6 -6.50 4.89 5.19
CA ARG A 6 -6.67 6.31 4.84
C ARG A 6 -6.14 7.23 5.94
N LYS A 7 -6.46 6.95 7.21
CA LYS A 7 -5.97 7.72 8.35
C LYS A 7 -4.44 7.73 8.39
N HIS A 8 -3.80 6.56 8.30
CA HIS A 8 -2.35 6.46 8.33
C HIS A 8 -1.68 7.15 7.14
N CYS A 9 -2.24 7.02 5.93
CA CYS A 9 -1.75 7.71 4.74
C CYS A 9 -1.75 9.23 4.93
N MET A 10 -2.85 9.78 5.45
CA MET A 10 -2.96 11.22 5.71
C MET A 10 -2.07 11.69 6.87
N ASP A 11 -1.89 10.86 7.90
CA ASP A 11 -0.96 11.14 9.00
C ASP A 11 0.49 11.19 8.48
N TYR A 12 0.87 10.28 7.58
CA TYR A 12 2.20 10.25 6.96
C TYR A 12 2.45 11.45 6.06
N LEU A 13 1.49 11.81 5.20
CA LEU A 13 1.60 13.00 4.36
C LEU A 13 1.78 14.27 5.19
N MET A 14 1.00 14.41 6.28
CA MET A 14 1.12 15.55 7.19
C MET A 14 2.49 15.59 7.89
N LYS A 15 3.01 14.43 8.32
CA LYS A 15 4.34 14.34 8.94
C LYS A 15 5.46 14.77 7.98
N ASN A 16 5.28 14.58 6.68
CA ASN A 16 6.26 14.87 5.63
C ASN A 16 5.80 16.05 4.74
N ALA A 17 5.11 17.03 5.33
CA ALA A 17 4.49 18.13 4.59
C ALA A 17 5.50 18.94 3.77
N ASP A 18 6.71 19.15 4.26
CA ASP A 18 7.78 19.91 3.56
C ASP A 18 8.10 19.32 2.17
N TYR A 19 7.98 18.00 2.03
CA TYR A 19 8.17 17.31 0.76
C TYR A 19 6.87 17.28 -0.06
N PHE A 20 5.78 16.76 0.51
CA PHE A 20 4.55 16.47 -0.24
C PHE A 20 3.76 17.70 -0.65
N SER A 21 3.87 18.80 0.10
CA SER A 21 3.17 20.06 -0.23
C SER A 21 3.56 20.59 -1.61
N ASN A 22 4.80 20.35 -2.07
CA ASN A 22 5.26 20.78 -3.39
C ASN A 22 4.51 20.11 -4.55
N TYR A 23 3.78 19.02 -4.29
CA TYR A 23 3.02 18.27 -5.30
C TYR A 23 1.52 18.52 -5.22
N VAL A 24 1.06 19.34 -4.26
CA VAL A 24 -0.34 19.69 -4.08
C VAL A 24 -0.56 21.14 -4.54
N THR A 25 -1.57 21.36 -5.37
CA THR A 25 -1.87 22.69 -5.96
C THR A 25 -2.81 23.55 -5.11
N GLU A 26 -3.33 23.02 -4.01
CA GLU A 26 -4.17 23.72 -3.03
C GLU A 26 -3.45 23.81 -1.68
N ASP A 27 -4.05 24.52 -0.71
CA ASP A 27 -3.53 24.52 0.67
C ASP A 27 -3.42 23.08 1.21
N PHE A 28 -2.23 22.72 1.68
CA PHE A 28 -1.92 21.34 2.05
C PHE A 28 -2.78 20.85 3.21
N THR A 29 -3.07 21.70 4.19
CA THR A 29 -3.92 21.32 5.33
C THR A 29 -5.36 21.03 4.87
N THR A 30 -5.88 21.86 3.97
CA THR A 30 -7.19 21.69 3.33
C THR A 30 -7.25 20.40 2.52
N TYR A 31 -6.22 20.12 1.72
CA TYR A 31 -6.06 18.86 0.98
C TYR A 31 -6.13 17.65 1.92
N ILE A 32 -5.34 17.64 2.99
CA ILE A 32 -5.31 16.53 3.96
C ILE A 32 -6.67 16.35 4.64
N ASN A 33 -7.30 17.43 5.11
CA ASN A 33 -8.60 17.37 5.75
C ASN A 33 -9.69 16.83 4.83
N ARG A 34 -9.64 17.18 3.54
CA ARG A 34 -10.56 16.65 2.52
C ARG A 34 -10.31 15.16 2.27
N LYS A 35 -9.05 14.76 2.11
CA LYS A 35 -8.64 13.37 1.82
C LYS A 35 -8.88 12.41 2.99
N ARG A 36 -8.96 12.91 4.24
CA ARG A 36 -9.39 12.14 5.42
C ARG A 36 -10.86 11.71 5.37
N LYS A 37 -11.72 12.41 4.62
CA LYS A 37 -13.14 12.08 4.56
C LYS A 37 -13.37 10.74 3.87
N ASN A 38 -14.37 10.00 4.36
CA ASN A 38 -14.86 8.83 3.66
C ASN A 38 -15.36 9.22 2.26
N ASN A 39 -15.21 8.30 1.31
CA ASN A 39 -15.55 8.49 -0.11
C ASN A 39 -14.68 9.49 -0.89
N CYS A 40 -13.58 10.00 -0.32
CA CYS A 40 -12.58 10.72 -1.10
C CYS A 40 -11.63 9.74 -1.82
N HIS A 41 -11.41 9.98 -3.12
CA HIS A 41 -10.51 9.16 -3.95
C HIS A 41 -9.04 9.43 -3.63
N GLY A 42 -8.24 8.37 -3.57
CA GLY A 42 -6.77 8.44 -3.54
C GLY A 42 -6.21 8.49 -4.96
N ASN A 43 -5.12 9.23 -5.14
CA ASN A 43 -4.43 9.46 -6.41
C ASN A 43 -2.92 9.16 -6.25
N HIS A 44 -2.09 9.69 -7.14
CA HIS A 44 -0.64 9.51 -7.18
C HIS A 44 0.08 9.83 -5.86
N ILE A 45 -0.28 10.95 -5.20
CA ILE A 45 0.36 11.35 -3.93
C ILE A 45 0.09 10.33 -2.82
N GLU A 46 -1.16 9.85 -2.73
CA GLU A 46 -1.49 8.78 -1.78
C GLU A 46 -0.78 7.48 -2.13
N MET A 47 -0.65 7.13 -3.41
CA MET A 47 0.08 5.92 -3.83
C MET A 47 1.56 6.00 -3.45
N GLN A 48 2.20 7.15 -3.66
CA GLN A 48 3.60 7.36 -3.27
C GLN A 48 3.77 7.28 -1.75
N ALA A 49 2.92 7.96 -0.98
CA ALA A 49 2.94 7.89 0.47
C ALA A 49 2.79 6.45 0.97
N MET A 50 1.91 5.68 0.36
CA MET A 50 1.66 4.28 0.71
C MET A 50 2.84 3.38 0.35
N ALA A 51 3.52 3.63 -0.78
CA ALA A 51 4.72 2.90 -1.17
C ALA A 51 5.86 3.12 -0.17
N GLU A 52 6.03 4.35 0.31
CA GLU A 52 7.01 4.70 1.33
C GLU A 52 6.66 4.12 2.70
N MET A 53 5.43 4.31 3.16
CA MET A 53 4.97 3.84 4.48
C MET A 53 5.09 2.34 4.66
N TYR A 54 4.74 1.57 3.62
CA TYR A 54 4.84 0.12 3.66
C TYR A 54 6.18 -0.39 3.18
N ASN A 55 7.06 0.51 2.74
CA ASN A 55 8.32 0.20 2.11
C ASN A 55 8.16 -0.88 1.04
N ARG A 56 7.15 -0.74 0.17
CA ARG A 56 6.81 -1.72 -0.87
C ARG A 56 6.41 -0.98 -2.13
N PRO A 57 6.89 -1.39 -3.31
CA PRO A 57 6.49 -0.72 -4.53
C PRO A 57 4.99 -0.88 -4.78
N VAL A 58 4.37 0.13 -5.39
CA VAL A 58 2.98 0.08 -5.85
C VAL A 58 2.99 0.12 -7.38
N GLU A 59 2.45 -0.91 -8.01
CA GLU A 59 2.32 -0.99 -9.47
C GLU A 59 0.87 -0.75 -9.88
N VAL A 60 0.68 0.15 -10.84
CA VAL A 60 -0.63 0.45 -11.43
C VAL A 60 -0.67 -0.08 -12.85
N TYR A 61 -1.65 -0.92 -13.14
CA TYR A 61 -1.86 -1.51 -14.47
C TYR A 61 -3.10 -0.92 -15.13
N GLN A 62 -3.06 -0.80 -16.45
CA GLN A 62 -4.22 -0.46 -17.26
C GLN A 62 -4.13 -1.22 -18.58
N ASP A 63 -5.12 -2.06 -18.85
CA ASP A 63 -5.29 -2.79 -20.12
C ASP A 63 -4.04 -3.56 -20.62
N GLY A 64 -3.22 -4.12 -19.71
CA GLY A 64 -1.97 -4.81 -20.07
C GLY A 64 -1.23 -5.48 -18.91
N THR A 65 -0.10 -6.13 -19.22
CA THR A 65 0.79 -6.81 -18.25
C THR A 65 1.96 -5.96 -17.80
N GLU A 66 2.18 -4.79 -18.40
CA GLU A 66 3.18 -3.82 -17.99
C GLU A 66 2.52 -2.71 -17.17
N PRO A 67 3.13 -2.25 -16.07
CA PRO A 67 2.56 -1.18 -15.26
C PRO A 67 2.66 0.16 -16.00
N ILE A 68 1.58 0.95 -15.94
CA ILE A 68 1.58 2.34 -16.42
C ILE A 68 2.29 3.29 -15.45
N ASN A 69 2.35 2.92 -14.16
CA ASN A 69 3.08 3.64 -13.12
C ASN A 69 3.62 2.67 -12.08
N THR A 70 4.82 2.97 -11.57
CA THR A 70 5.43 2.29 -10.42
C THR A 70 5.88 3.33 -9.41
N PHE A 71 5.36 3.23 -8.19
CA PHE A 71 5.77 4.05 -7.05
C PHE A 71 6.72 3.24 -6.18
N HIS A 72 7.84 3.82 -5.78
CA HIS A 72 8.87 3.13 -5.02
C HIS A 72 8.86 3.56 -3.55
N GLY A 73 9.13 2.61 -2.66
CA GLY A 73 9.38 2.91 -1.25
C GLY A 73 10.73 3.57 -1.03
N ILE A 74 11.03 3.89 0.24
CA ILE A 74 12.28 4.58 0.62
C ILE A 74 13.49 3.67 0.40
N HIS A 75 13.35 2.38 0.73
CA HIS A 75 14.42 1.41 0.62
C HIS A 75 14.10 0.39 -0.47
N GLN A 76 15.13 0.01 -1.22
CA GLN A 76 15.01 -1.13 -2.13
C GLN A 76 14.91 -2.42 -1.33
N ASN A 77 13.89 -3.21 -1.63
CA ASN A 77 13.74 -4.58 -1.17
C ASN A 77 13.29 -5.47 -2.31
N ASN A 78 13.33 -6.78 -2.08
CA ASN A 78 12.85 -7.79 -3.02
C ASN A 78 11.40 -8.21 -2.70
N ASP A 79 10.66 -7.37 -1.97
CA ASP A 79 9.28 -7.65 -1.63
C ASP A 79 8.40 -7.52 -2.87
N GLU A 80 7.40 -8.40 -2.98
CA GLU A 80 6.43 -8.30 -4.06
C GLU A 80 5.64 -6.97 -3.96
N PRO A 81 5.41 -6.29 -5.08
CA PRO A 81 4.70 -5.01 -5.09
C PRO A 81 3.22 -5.19 -4.76
N ILE A 82 2.63 -4.12 -4.25
CA ILE A 82 1.18 -3.96 -4.15
C ILE A 82 0.68 -3.60 -5.55
N ARG A 83 -0.25 -4.38 -6.10
CA ARG A 83 -0.71 -4.20 -7.47
C ARG A 83 -2.16 -3.76 -7.52
N VAL A 84 -2.44 -2.75 -8.33
CA VAL A 84 -3.79 -2.28 -8.62
C VAL A 84 -4.01 -2.15 -10.12
N SER A 85 -5.23 -2.42 -10.57
CA SER A 85 -5.65 -2.14 -11.95
C SER A 85 -6.57 -0.92 -11.96
N TYR A 86 -6.32 0.00 -12.89
CA TYR A 86 -7.05 1.25 -13.02
C TYR A 86 -8.05 1.17 -14.18
N HIS A 87 -9.31 1.49 -13.88
CA HIS A 87 -10.42 1.32 -14.80
C HIS A 87 -11.20 2.60 -14.97
N ARG A 88 -11.51 2.92 -16.25
CA ARG A 88 -12.42 4.01 -16.66
C ARG A 88 -12.09 5.38 -16.03
N ASN A 89 -10.82 5.62 -15.73
CA ASN A 89 -10.34 6.83 -15.09
C ASN A 89 -10.94 7.16 -13.71
N ILE A 90 -11.51 6.17 -13.00
CA ILE A 90 -12.19 6.43 -11.71
C ILE A 90 -12.02 5.34 -10.65
N HIS A 91 -11.59 4.13 -11.01
CA HIS A 91 -11.68 2.98 -10.11
C HIS A 91 -10.40 2.15 -10.09
N TYR A 92 -10.00 1.72 -8.89
CA TYR A 92 -8.88 0.82 -8.67
C TYR A 92 -9.38 -0.51 -8.12
N ASN A 93 -8.97 -1.61 -8.75
CA ASN A 93 -9.17 -2.97 -8.24
C ASN A 93 -7.84 -3.56 -7.79
N SER A 94 -7.84 -4.33 -6.70
CA SER A 94 -6.65 -5.08 -6.29
C SER A 94 -6.31 -6.16 -7.32
N VAL A 95 -5.03 -6.28 -7.66
CA VAL A 95 -4.50 -7.38 -8.48
C VAL A 95 -3.67 -8.28 -7.59
N VAL A 96 -3.94 -9.58 -7.64
CA VAL A 96 -3.27 -10.57 -6.79
C VAL A 96 -2.67 -11.65 -7.68
N ASN A 97 -1.43 -12.04 -7.40
CA ASN A 97 -0.84 -13.21 -8.05
C ASN A 97 -1.35 -14.49 -7.35
N PRO A 98 -2.16 -15.33 -8.03
CA PRO A 98 -2.72 -16.53 -7.39
C PRO A 98 -1.65 -17.56 -7.02
N ASN A 99 -0.48 -17.52 -7.68
CA ASN A 99 0.60 -18.49 -7.50
C ASN A 99 1.71 -17.98 -6.56
N LYS A 100 1.64 -16.74 -6.08
CA LYS A 100 2.65 -16.15 -5.20
C LYS A 100 2.00 -15.24 -4.16
N ALA A 101 1.91 -15.74 -2.93
CA ALA A 101 1.38 -14.97 -1.81
C ALA A 101 2.27 -13.73 -1.55
N THR A 102 1.65 -12.56 -1.57
CA THR A 102 2.30 -11.24 -1.53
C THR A 102 2.57 -10.76 -0.09
N ILE A 103 2.73 -11.69 0.88
CA ILE A 103 2.71 -11.52 2.35
C ILE A 103 1.27 -11.48 2.91
N GLY A 104 0.99 -12.35 3.90
CA GLY A 104 -0.25 -12.32 4.69
C GLY A 104 -1.52 -12.61 3.88
N VAL A 105 -1.78 -13.88 3.58
CA VAL A 105 -3.13 -14.33 3.17
C VAL A 105 -4.10 -14.02 4.32
N GLY A 106 -4.81 -12.89 4.26
CA GLY A 106 -5.94 -12.54 5.13
C GLY A 106 -5.70 -12.37 6.64
N LEU A 107 -4.51 -12.65 7.17
CA LEU A 107 -4.25 -12.71 8.63
C LEU A 107 -2.96 -12.02 9.09
N GLY A 108 -2.20 -11.37 8.20
CA GLY A 108 -1.03 -10.58 8.60
C GLY A 108 0.17 -11.40 9.12
N LEU A 109 0.26 -12.70 8.82
CA LEU A 109 1.42 -13.51 9.18
C LEU A 109 2.44 -13.52 8.02
N PRO A 110 3.65 -12.97 8.20
CA PRO A 110 4.73 -13.12 7.22
C PRO A 110 5.12 -14.60 7.11
N ALA A 111 5.37 -15.07 5.88
CA ALA A 111 5.85 -16.42 5.51
C ALA A 111 4.88 -17.63 5.58
N PHE A 112 3.56 -17.44 5.74
CA PHE A 112 2.62 -18.57 5.68
C PHE A 112 2.49 -19.13 4.25
N LYS A 113 2.90 -20.40 4.06
CA LYS A 113 2.67 -21.18 2.83
C LYS A 113 1.56 -22.21 3.08
N PRO A 114 0.39 -22.10 2.41
CA PRO A 114 -0.65 -23.12 2.52
C PRO A 114 -0.10 -24.49 2.09
N GLY A 115 -0.28 -25.50 2.94
CA GLY A 115 0.17 -26.88 2.65
C GLY A 115 1.59 -27.24 3.06
N VAL A 116 2.35 -26.32 3.68
CA VAL A 116 3.64 -26.64 4.31
C VAL A 116 3.42 -26.73 5.83
N PRO A 117 3.79 -27.83 6.52
CA PRO A 117 3.74 -27.89 7.97
C PRO A 117 4.64 -26.78 8.52
N THR A 118 4.07 -25.85 9.29
CA THR A 118 4.85 -24.89 10.06
C THR A 118 5.70 -25.66 11.08
N PRO A 119 7.03 -25.47 11.14
CA PRO A 119 7.79 -25.98 12.26
C PRO A 119 7.24 -25.35 13.55
N ASP A 120 6.92 -26.18 14.53
CA ASP A 120 6.34 -25.78 15.83
C ASP A 120 7.07 -24.57 16.41
N ILE A 121 6.40 -23.42 16.39
CA ILE A 121 6.91 -22.15 16.94
C ILE A 121 6.79 -22.15 18.49
N PHE A 122 6.22 -23.20 19.07
CA PHE A 122 6.12 -23.38 20.52
C PHE A 122 7.05 -24.49 21.00
N LYS A 123 8.35 -24.19 21.16
CA LYS A 123 9.19 -24.97 22.08
C LYS A 123 9.92 -24.06 23.05
N ASN A 124 9.61 -24.32 24.32
CA ASN A 124 10.36 -24.04 25.55
C ASN A 124 10.20 -22.66 26.21
N HIS A 125 9.08 -22.50 26.93
CA HIS A 125 9.19 -22.14 28.35
C HIS A 125 8.90 -23.39 29.18
N LYS A 126 9.95 -23.99 29.74
CA LYS A 126 9.85 -24.77 30.97
C LYS A 126 10.57 -23.98 32.06
N THR A 127 9.86 -23.89 33.18
CA THR A 127 10.17 -23.30 34.49
C THR A 127 11.59 -23.53 34.97
#